data_AF-A0A3M5RIQ3-F1
#
_entry.id   AF-A0A3M5RIQ3-F1
#
_cell.length_a   1.000
_cell.length_b   1.000
_cell.length_c   1.000
_cell.angle_alpha   90.00
_cell.angle_beta   90.00
_cell.angle_gamma   90.00
#
_symmetry.space_group_name_H-M   'P 1'
#
loop_
_entity.id
_entity.type
_entity.pdbx_description
1 polymer ?
#
loop_
_entity_poly.entity_id
_entity_poly.type
_entity_poly.pdbx_seq_one_letter_code
_entity_poly.pdbx_strand_id
1 'polypeptide(L)'
;MMISNFLKRRNWSSRALFSDIASSGWVNPGIDTSYQDFFMADLVSEYDSVNLYNFLYPRRESFSPYFVQYLDFWYIDERNHADGFFELNRLIFDTPEESLLKKLHGRSADFSGLTDILSSEFNLLLMFAYDEYVSVKTYKKDIFYDDFGHPNFKLWIKNLIADEAIHFGNAVKILKTYYPHRLKEAEGVLRLIADLEGDDYKNTFLFDHDGPHFLLNSEEMGNVVIEEIVTILNKRQP
;
A
#
# COMPACT_ATOMS: atom_id res chain seq x y z
N MET A 1 18.83 6.53 -22.73
CA MET A 1 18.39 5.12 -22.79
C MET A 1 16.92 5.11 -22.41
N MET A 2 16.00 4.84 -23.34
CA MET A 2 14.56 4.79 -23.01
C MET A 2 14.35 3.59 -22.08
N ILE A 3 14.04 3.84 -20.81
CA ILE A 3 13.55 2.79 -19.91
C ILE A 3 12.22 2.34 -20.53
N SER A 4 12.20 1.10 -20.99
CA SER A 4 11.07 0.49 -21.69
C SER A 4 9.85 0.38 -20.77
N ASN A 5 8.68 0.12 -21.38
CA ASN A 5 7.38 -0.24 -20.76
C ASN A 5 7.45 -1.54 -19.90
N PHE A 6 8.55 -1.76 -19.17
CA PHE A 6 8.74 -2.93 -18.32
C PHE A 6 7.83 -2.87 -17.11
N LEU A 7 7.80 -1.75 -16.39
CA LEU A 7 6.88 -1.53 -15.29
C LEU A 7 5.63 -0.80 -15.74
N LYS A 8 4.51 -1.13 -15.11
CA LYS A 8 3.23 -0.45 -15.34
C LYS A 8 3.01 0.60 -14.27
N ARG A 9 2.28 1.65 -14.63
CA ARG A 9 1.74 2.66 -13.72
C ARG A 9 0.47 3.24 -14.33
N ARG A 10 -0.44 3.72 -13.48
CA ARG A 10 -1.65 4.43 -13.90
C ARG A 10 -1.53 5.90 -13.54
N ASN A 11 -2.30 6.73 -14.22
CA ASN A 11 -2.35 8.15 -13.93
C ASN A 11 -3.80 8.51 -13.59
N TRP A 12 -4.03 8.87 -12.33
CA TRP A 12 -5.29 9.39 -11.83
C TRP A 12 -5.00 10.24 -10.58
N SER A 13 -6.01 10.92 -10.04
CA SER A 13 -5.85 11.80 -8.87
C SER A 13 -7.00 11.64 -7.90
N SER A 14 -6.69 11.30 -6.64
CA SER A 14 -7.65 11.27 -5.55
C SER A 14 -8.24 12.66 -5.32
N ARG A 15 -7.38 13.69 -5.20
CA ARG A 15 -7.83 15.08 -5.02
C ARG A 15 -8.80 15.55 -6.10
N ALA A 16 -8.59 15.16 -7.36
CA ALA A 16 -9.54 15.48 -8.43
C ALA A 16 -10.91 14.83 -8.19
N LEU A 17 -10.93 13.53 -7.86
CA LEU A 17 -12.17 12.81 -7.58
C LEU A 17 -12.92 13.40 -6.37
N PHE A 18 -12.20 13.75 -5.30
CA PHE A 18 -12.78 14.35 -4.10
C PHE A 18 -13.23 15.81 -4.30
N SER A 19 -12.51 16.60 -5.10
CA SER A 19 -12.95 17.94 -5.51
C SER A 19 -14.27 17.88 -6.29
N ASP A 20 -14.43 16.89 -7.17
CA ASP A 20 -15.69 16.67 -7.88
C ASP A 20 -16.82 16.28 -6.92
N ILE A 21 -16.55 15.42 -5.92
CA ILE A 21 -17.56 15.07 -4.90
C ILE A 21 -17.98 16.31 -4.12
N ALA A 22 -17.03 17.07 -3.58
CA ALA A 22 -17.28 18.25 -2.78
C ALA A 22 -18.06 19.34 -3.54
N SER A 23 -17.84 19.47 -4.85
CA SER A 23 -18.54 20.45 -5.69
C SER A 23 -19.89 19.96 -6.26
N SER A 24 -20.23 18.67 -6.09
CA SER A 24 -21.46 18.07 -6.62
C SER A 24 -22.73 18.37 -5.81
N GLY A 25 -22.60 18.99 -4.64
CA GLY A 25 -23.69 19.14 -3.67
C GLY A 25 -24.00 17.85 -2.91
N TRP A 26 -23.05 16.90 -2.90
CA TRP A 26 -23.14 15.69 -2.09
C TRP A 26 -23.36 16.02 -0.61
N VAL A 27 -24.21 15.22 0.04
CA VAL A 27 -24.49 15.31 1.47
C VAL A 27 -24.14 13.96 2.08
N ASN A 28 -23.42 13.99 3.20
CA ASN A 28 -23.08 12.78 3.94
C ASN A 28 -24.36 12.00 4.29
N PRO A 29 -24.51 10.73 3.85
CA PRO A 29 -25.71 9.93 4.07
C PRO A 29 -25.89 9.46 5.53
N GLY A 30 -25.05 9.92 6.46
CA GLY A 30 -25.01 9.48 7.84
C GLY A 30 -24.00 8.35 8.06
N ILE A 31 -22.83 8.44 7.42
CA ILE A 31 -21.72 7.51 7.60
C ILE A 31 -21.33 7.50 9.08
N ASP A 32 -21.23 6.30 9.65
CA ASP A 32 -20.98 6.12 11.07
C ASP A 32 -19.61 6.71 11.46
N THR A 33 -19.61 7.54 12.50
CA THR A 33 -18.41 8.12 13.10
C THR A 33 -17.43 7.09 13.63
N SER A 34 -17.86 5.84 13.87
CA SER A 34 -16.98 4.74 14.23
C SER A 34 -15.92 4.43 13.14
N TYR A 35 -16.19 4.77 11.87
CA TYR A 35 -15.22 4.67 10.79
C TYR A 35 -14.13 5.76 10.82
N GLN A 36 -14.22 6.75 11.73
CA GLN A 36 -13.22 7.80 11.78
C GLN A 36 -11.85 7.27 12.17
N ASP A 37 -11.76 6.37 13.14
CA ASP A 37 -10.49 5.75 13.53
C ASP A 37 -9.98 4.79 12.45
N PHE A 38 -10.89 4.11 11.73
CA PHE A 38 -10.58 3.28 10.56
C PHE A 38 -9.90 4.12 9.46
N PHE A 39 -10.57 5.16 8.95
CA PHE A 39 -10.01 5.97 7.84
C PHE A 39 -8.83 6.84 8.28
N MET A 40 -8.69 7.11 9.58
CA MET A 40 -7.49 7.73 10.12
C MET A 40 -6.29 6.77 10.10
N ALA A 41 -6.52 5.49 10.39
CA ALA A 41 -5.48 4.47 10.32
C ALA A 41 -4.99 4.31 8.86
N ASP A 42 -5.91 4.18 7.89
CA ASP A 42 -5.56 4.15 6.46
C ASP A 42 -4.76 5.39 6.04
N LEU A 43 -5.25 6.59 6.40
CA LEU A 43 -4.53 7.83 6.09
C LEU A 43 -3.10 7.81 6.62
N VAL A 44 -2.94 7.32 7.85
CA VAL A 44 -1.67 7.30 8.53
C VAL A 44 -0.70 6.31 7.90
N SER A 45 -1.14 5.09 7.59
CA SER A 45 -0.26 4.09 6.98
C SER A 45 0.19 4.51 5.59
N GLU A 46 -0.76 4.94 4.75
CA GLU A 46 -0.50 5.44 3.40
C GLU A 46 0.46 6.64 3.41
N TYR A 47 0.29 7.57 4.37
CA TYR A 47 1.18 8.71 4.53
C TYR A 47 2.60 8.29 4.91
N ASP A 48 2.76 7.27 5.75
CA ASP A 48 4.05 6.79 6.24
C ASP A 48 4.91 6.14 5.14
N SER A 49 4.38 5.95 3.93
CA SER A 49 5.15 5.63 2.72
C SER A 49 6.35 6.58 2.51
N VAL A 50 6.22 7.84 2.93
CA VAL A 50 7.32 8.83 2.92
C VAL A 50 8.51 8.40 3.77
N ASN A 51 8.26 7.73 4.89
CA ASN A 51 9.32 7.29 5.78
C ASN A 51 10.12 6.14 5.14
N LEU A 52 9.43 5.16 4.56
CA LEU A 52 10.07 4.05 3.85
C LEU A 52 10.84 4.52 2.62
N TYR A 53 10.23 5.41 1.82
CA TYR A 53 10.87 5.99 0.66
C TYR A 53 12.17 6.74 1.05
N ASN A 54 12.09 7.61 2.07
CA ASN A 54 13.26 8.35 2.55
C ASN A 54 14.33 7.45 3.16
N PHE A 55 13.96 6.35 3.82
CA PHE A 55 14.89 5.37 4.35
C PHE A 55 15.64 4.59 3.25
N LEU A 56 14.96 4.30 2.15
CA LEU A 56 15.55 3.60 0.99
C LEU A 56 16.33 4.55 0.07
N TYR A 57 16.00 5.85 0.06
CA TYR A 57 16.55 6.82 -0.89
C TYR A 57 18.10 6.90 -0.90
N PRO A 58 18.81 6.97 0.25
CA PRO A 58 20.28 6.99 0.25
C PRO A 58 20.94 5.73 -0.30
N ARG A 59 20.20 4.61 -0.37
CA ARG A 59 20.69 3.31 -0.84
C ARG A 59 20.37 3.03 -2.30
N ARG A 60 19.78 4.00 -3.02
CA ARG A 60 19.37 3.86 -4.43
C ARG A 60 20.46 3.33 -5.36
N GLU A 61 21.71 3.76 -5.15
CA GLU A 61 22.84 3.32 -5.98
C GLU A 61 23.16 1.82 -5.82
N SER A 62 22.73 1.21 -4.72
CA SER A 62 22.89 -0.24 -4.47
C SER A 62 21.76 -1.09 -5.09
N PHE A 63 20.71 -0.45 -5.60
CA PHE A 63 19.56 -1.12 -6.21
C PHE A 63 19.62 -1.08 -7.74
N SER A 64 18.96 -2.04 -8.36
CA SER A 64 18.78 -2.09 -9.81
C SER A 64 17.94 -0.89 -10.28
N PRO A 65 18.17 -0.39 -11.51
CA PRO A 65 17.34 0.68 -12.08
C PRO A 65 15.83 0.34 -12.12
N TYR A 66 15.49 -0.95 -12.20
CA TYR A 66 14.10 -1.41 -12.19
C TYR A 66 13.47 -1.32 -10.81
N PHE A 67 14.19 -1.68 -9.75
CA PHE A 67 13.70 -1.48 -8.39
C PHE A 67 13.57 0.00 -8.05
N VAL A 68 14.53 0.83 -8.46
CA VAL A 68 14.44 2.29 -8.25
C VAL A 68 13.22 2.88 -8.96
N GLN A 69 12.97 2.47 -10.21
CA GLN A 69 11.77 2.90 -10.94
C GLN A 69 10.48 2.38 -10.28
N TYR A 70 10.46 1.13 -9.81
CA TYR A 70 9.34 0.58 -9.06
C TYR A 70 9.03 1.41 -7.82
N LEU A 71 10.05 1.69 -6.99
CA LEU A 71 9.92 2.48 -5.78
C LEU A 71 9.43 3.91 -6.06
N ASP A 72 9.88 4.52 -7.17
CA ASP A 72 9.39 5.83 -7.60
C ASP A 72 7.92 5.82 -8.03
N PHE A 73 7.47 4.76 -8.70
CA PHE A 73 6.07 4.63 -9.12
C PHE A 73 5.16 4.37 -7.92
N TRP A 74 5.53 3.38 -7.10
CA TRP A 74 4.87 3.04 -5.85
C TRP A 74 4.68 4.29 -4.98
N TYR A 75 5.76 5.00 -4.65
CA TYR A 75 5.68 6.16 -3.76
C TYR A 75 4.78 7.29 -4.26
N ILE A 76 4.71 7.51 -5.58
CA ILE A 76 3.80 8.53 -6.12
C ILE A 76 2.34 8.10 -5.93
N ASP A 77 2.06 6.80 -6.09
CA ASP A 77 0.72 6.25 -5.97
C ASP A 77 0.30 6.22 -4.48
N GLU A 78 1.16 5.81 -3.54
CA GLU A 78 0.87 5.89 -2.08
C GLU A 78 0.58 7.31 -1.59
N ARG A 79 1.32 8.30 -2.10
CA ARG A 79 1.01 9.69 -1.79
C ARG A 79 -0.37 10.11 -2.30
N ASN A 80 -0.79 9.58 -3.44
CA ASN A 80 -2.10 9.82 -3.98
C ASN A 80 -3.18 9.06 -3.19
N HIS A 81 -2.88 7.89 -2.63
CA HIS A 81 -3.76 7.17 -1.70
C HIS A 81 -3.96 7.95 -0.40
N ALA A 82 -2.87 8.38 0.23
CA ALA A 82 -2.88 9.24 1.41
C ALA A 82 -3.68 10.54 1.18
N ASP A 83 -3.50 11.19 0.02
CA ASP A 83 -4.31 12.35 -0.37
C ASP A 83 -5.81 12.02 -0.43
N GLY A 84 -6.18 10.82 -0.88
CA GLY A 84 -7.57 10.34 -0.91
C GLY A 84 -8.16 10.18 0.48
N PHE A 85 -7.47 9.46 1.37
CA PHE A 85 -7.93 9.31 2.76
C PHE A 85 -7.94 10.64 3.53
N PHE A 86 -7.04 11.56 3.18
CA PHE A 86 -7.03 12.91 3.75
C PHE A 86 -8.31 13.66 3.40
N GLU A 87 -8.67 13.71 2.12
CA GLU A 87 -9.91 14.36 1.68
C GLU A 87 -11.16 13.60 2.16
N LEU A 88 -11.09 12.26 2.27
CA LEU A 88 -12.16 11.45 2.85
C LEU A 88 -12.48 11.85 4.29
N ASN A 89 -11.46 11.96 5.14
CA ASN A 89 -11.61 12.35 6.55
C ASN A 89 -12.17 13.78 6.71
N ARG A 90 -11.78 14.69 5.82
CA ARG A 90 -12.34 16.05 5.77
C ARG A 90 -13.81 16.03 5.35
N LEU A 91 -14.12 15.32 4.27
CA LEU A 91 -15.44 15.36 3.65
C LEU A 91 -16.50 14.63 4.48
N ILE A 92 -16.17 13.48 5.07
CA ILE A 92 -17.12 12.67 5.83
C ILE A 92 -17.29 13.21 7.25
N PHE A 93 -16.18 13.49 7.95
CA PHE A 93 -16.23 13.81 9.39
C PHE A 93 -16.01 15.29 9.70
N ASP A 94 -15.95 16.15 8.69
CA ASP A 94 -15.63 17.58 8.84
C ASP A 94 -14.32 17.80 9.62
N THR A 95 -13.36 16.86 9.47
CA THR A 95 -12.10 16.94 10.20
C THR A 95 -11.30 18.13 9.68
N PRO A 96 -10.89 19.09 10.54
CA PRO A 96 -10.12 20.24 10.08
C PRO A 96 -8.76 19.84 9.49
N GLU A 97 -8.37 20.51 8.41
CA GLU A 97 -7.10 20.28 7.72
C GLU A 97 -5.90 20.37 8.68
N GLU A 98 -5.88 21.39 9.53
CA GLU A 98 -4.83 21.60 10.55
C GLU A 98 -4.70 20.40 11.51
N SER A 99 -5.84 19.79 11.88
CA SER A 99 -5.86 18.62 12.76
C SER A 99 -5.20 17.40 12.10
N LEU A 100 -5.53 17.17 10.82
CA LEU A 100 -4.92 16.09 10.03
C LEU A 100 -3.41 16.32 9.86
N LEU A 101 -3.01 17.52 9.42
CA LEU A 101 -1.59 17.85 9.24
C LEU A 101 -0.79 17.71 10.54
N LYS A 102 -1.36 18.09 11.68
CA LYS A 102 -0.72 17.92 12.99
C LYS A 102 -0.49 16.45 13.34
N LYS A 103 -1.42 15.55 12.99
CA LYS A 103 -1.25 14.10 13.20
C LYS A 103 -0.18 13.51 12.28
N LEU A 104 -0.02 14.04 11.07
CA LEU A 104 0.89 13.49 10.06
C LEU A 104 2.34 14.02 10.18
N HIS A 105 2.55 15.32 10.40
CA HIS A 105 3.89 15.92 10.38
C HIS A 105 4.81 15.50 11.54
N GLY A 106 4.26 14.97 12.64
CA GLY A 106 5.05 14.57 13.81
C GLY A 106 5.56 13.13 13.77
N ARG A 107 5.28 12.40 12.69
CA ARG A 107 5.51 10.95 12.62
C ARG A 107 6.98 10.66 12.28
N SER A 108 7.55 9.69 12.98
CA SER A 108 8.91 9.19 12.75
C SER A 108 8.87 7.68 12.74
N ALA A 109 9.45 7.09 11.70
CA ALA A 109 9.55 5.64 11.60
C ALA A 109 10.66 5.08 12.48
N ASP A 110 10.46 3.87 12.98
CA ASP A 110 11.51 3.04 13.56
C ASP A 110 11.70 1.75 12.75
N PHE A 111 12.77 1.71 11.96
CA PHE A 111 13.15 0.53 11.17
C PHE A 111 14.02 -0.47 11.96
N SER A 112 14.17 -0.30 13.27
CA SER A 112 14.92 -1.24 14.11
C SER A 112 14.30 -2.64 14.05
N GLY A 113 15.16 -3.66 13.93
CA GLY A 113 14.72 -5.05 13.76
C GLY A 113 14.41 -5.46 12.31
N LEU A 114 14.27 -4.51 11.37
CA LEU A 114 13.95 -4.81 9.97
C LEU A 114 15.18 -4.95 9.06
N THR A 115 16.40 -4.89 9.63
CA THR A 115 17.65 -4.87 8.87
C THR A 115 17.75 -6.00 7.85
N ASP A 116 17.39 -7.23 8.23
CA ASP A 116 17.52 -8.41 7.37
C ASP A 116 16.61 -8.33 6.14
N ILE A 117 15.36 -7.88 6.31
CA ILE A 117 14.42 -7.69 5.20
C ILE A 117 14.85 -6.51 4.33
N LEU A 118 15.26 -5.40 4.96
CA LEU A 118 15.62 -4.19 4.24
C LEU A 118 17.02 -4.25 3.61
N SER A 119 17.80 -5.30 3.86
CA SER A 119 19.21 -5.42 3.44
C SER A 119 19.41 -5.76 1.96
N SER A 120 18.42 -6.35 1.30
CA SER A 120 18.57 -6.79 -0.09
C SER A 120 17.34 -6.49 -0.94
N GLU A 121 17.58 -6.17 -2.20
CA GLU A 121 16.51 -5.89 -3.17
C GLU A 121 15.52 -7.06 -3.31
N PHE A 122 16.01 -8.30 -3.27
CA PHE A 122 15.16 -9.49 -3.33
C PHE A 122 14.18 -9.56 -2.15
N ASN A 123 14.68 -9.33 -0.93
CA ASN A 123 13.83 -9.34 0.27
C ASN A 123 12.85 -8.16 0.25
N LEU A 124 13.30 -6.97 -0.15
CA LEU A 124 12.44 -5.81 -0.32
C LEU A 124 11.30 -6.08 -1.31
N LEU A 125 11.61 -6.63 -2.48
CA LEU A 125 10.60 -6.98 -3.49
C LEU A 125 9.59 -8.01 -3.00
N LEU A 126 10.01 -8.97 -2.16
CA LEU A 126 9.09 -9.93 -1.54
C LEU A 126 8.24 -9.29 -0.45
N MET A 127 8.81 -8.38 0.33
CA MET A 127 8.09 -7.58 1.31
C MET A 127 7.01 -6.75 0.62
N PHE A 128 7.35 -6.00 -0.43
CA PHE A 128 6.37 -5.25 -1.19
C PHE A 128 5.34 -6.20 -1.81
N ALA A 129 5.76 -7.30 -2.44
CA ALA A 129 4.79 -8.24 -3.00
C ALA A 129 3.84 -8.85 -1.95
N TYR A 130 4.26 -8.98 -0.69
CA TYR A 130 3.40 -9.42 0.40
C TYR A 130 2.39 -8.32 0.75
N ASP A 131 2.91 -7.16 1.13
CA ASP A 131 2.17 -5.97 1.56
C ASP A 131 1.07 -5.59 0.55
N GLU A 132 1.47 -5.35 -0.70
CA GLU A 132 0.55 -4.98 -1.78
C GLU A 132 -0.55 -6.02 -2.04
N TYR A 133 -0.21 -7.31 -1.87
CA TYR A 133 -1.18 -8.37 -2.08
C TYR A 133 -2.20 -8.45 -0.95
N VAL A 134 -1.77 -8.14 0.27
CA VAL A 134 -2.63 -8.00 1.45
C VAL A 134 -3.55 -6.80 1.28
N SER A 135 -3.03 -5.63 0.92
CA SER A 135 -3.81 -4.42 0.65
C SER A 135 -4.91 -4.66 -0.41
N VAL A 136 -4.58 -5.33 -1.53
CA VAL A 136 -5.58 -5.74 -2.54
C VAL A 136 -6.71 -6.58 -1.92
N LYS A 137 -6.40 -7.51 -1.03
CA LYS A 137 -7.39 -8.40 -0.41
C LYS A 137 -8.27 -7.63 0.57
N THR A 138 -7.68 -6.74 1.37
CA THR A 138 -8.38 -5.92 2.36
C THR A 138 -9.35 -4.98 1.69
N TYR A 139 -8.88 -4.12 0.78
CA TYR A 139 -9.72 -3.12 0.13
C TYR A 139 -10.84 -3.74 -0.73
N LYS A 140 -10.67 -4.97 -1.22
CA LYS A 140 -11.75 -5.70 -1.91
C LYS A 140 -12.91 -6.10 -1.00
N LYS A 141 -12.69 -6.19 0.32
CA LYS A 141 -13.74 -6.46 1.31
C LYS A 141 -14.46 -5.20 1.75
N ASP A 142 -13.87 -4.03 1.55
CA ASP A 142 -14.43 -2.74 1.92
C ASP A 142 -15.52 -2.30 0.94
N ILE A 143 -16.64 -3.03 0.95
CA ILE A 143 -17.76 -2.78 0.04
C ILE A 143 -18.56 -1.51 0.39
N PHE A 144 -18.33 -0.94 1.58
CA PHE A 144 -19.11 0.18 2.12
C PHE A 144 -18.92 1.50 1.35
N TYR A 145 -17.87 1.65 0.54
CA TYR A 145 -17.68 2.84 -0.31
C TYR A 145 -18.81 3.02 -1.35
N ASP A 146 -19.52 1.95 -1.70
CA ASP A 146 -20.71 2.01 -2.56
C ASP A 146 -21.89 2.72 -1.89
N ASP A 147 -21.97 2.65 -0.55
CA ASP A 147 -23.07 3.21 0.24
C ASP A 147 -22.92 4.72 0.48
N PHE A 148 -21.79 5.31 0.09
CA PHE A 148 -21.53 6.74 0.27
C PHE A 148 -22.32 7.62 -0.70
N GLY A 149 -22.97 7.04 -1.71
CA GLY A 149 -23.98 7.74 -2.53
C GLY A 149 -23.44 8.65 -3.64
N HIS A 150 -22.12 8.74 -3.84
CA HIS A 150 -21.51 9.40 -5.01
C HIS A 150 -20.61 8.42 -5.79
N PRO A 151 -20.75 8.30 -7.13
CA PRO A 151 -20.01 7.30 -7.91
C PRO A 151 -18.48 7.44 -7.84
N ASN A 152 -17.97 8.64 -7.56
CA ASN A 152 -16.53 8.86 -7.39
C ASN A 152 -15.93 8.17 -6.17
N PHE A 153 -16.68 7.87 -5.10
CA PHE A 153 -16.14 7.06 -3.99
C PHE A 153 -15.79 5.65 -4.45
N LYS A 154 -16.73 5.01 -5.16
CA LYS A 154 -16.51 3.70 -5.79
C LYS A 154 -15.38 3.74 -6.82
N LEU A 155 -15.30 4.80 -7.63
CA LEU A 155 -14.23 4.95 -8.62
C LEU A 155 -12.86 5.12 -7.94
N TRP A 156 -12.81 5.88 -6.85
CA TRP A 156 -11.60 6.11 -6.07
C TRP A 156 -11.05 4.80 -5.50
N ILE A 157 -11.84 4.04 -4.74
CA ILE A 157 -11.37 2.77 -4.16
C ILE A 157 -11.00 1.74 -5.24
N LYS A 158 -11.73 1.72 -6.37
CA LYS A 158 -11.36 0.87 -7.52
C LYS A 158 -10.02 1.25 -8.13
N ASN A 159 -9.71 2.55 -8.15
CA ASN A 159 -8.43 3.00 -8.67
C ASN A 159 -7.31 2.61 -7.71
N LEU A 160 -7.48 2.85 -6.41
CA LEU A 160 -6.57 2.46 -5.35
C LEU A 160 -6.26 0.94 -5.41
N ILE A 161 -7.27 0.07 -5.37
CA ILE A 161 -7.11 -1.40 -5.48
C ILE A 161 -6.31 -1.82 -6.73
N ALA A 162 -6.49 -1.11 -7.84
CA ALA A 162 -5.80 -1.44 -9.09
C ALA A 162 -4.37 -0.88 -9.15
N ASP A 163 -4.01 0.09 -8.31
CA ASP A 163 -2.63 0.52 -8.12
C ASP A 163 -1.88 -0.52 -7.27
N GLU A 164 -2.44 -0.99 -6.14
CA GLU A 164 -1.83 -2.08 -5.34
C GLU A 164 -1.60 -3.35 -6.17
N ALA A 165 -2.59 -3.71 -7.00
CA ALA A 165 -2.45 -4.84 -7.91
C ALA A 165 -1.35 -4.65 -8.95
N ILE A 166 -1.08 -3.41 -9.36
CA ILE A 166 0.03 -3.06 -10.26
C ILE A 166 1.35 -3.09 -9.50
N HIS A 167 1.42 -2.61 -8.27
CA HIS A 167 2.63 -2.66 -7.45
C HIS A 167 3.04 -4.11 -7.19
N PHE A 168 2.11 -4.95 -6.73
CA PHE A 168 2.28 -6.40 -6.64
C PHE A 168 2.78 -7.01 -7.96
N GLY A 169 2.10 -6.70 -9.07
CA GLY A 169 2.43 -7.22 -10.38
C GLY A 169 3.82 -6.81 -10.87
N ASN A 170 4.24 -5.57 -10.57
CA ASN A 170 5.56 -5.05 -10.89
C ASN A 170 6.64 -5.73 -10.04
N ALA A 171 6.43 -5.91 -8.73
CA ALA A 171 7.35 -6.59 -7.85
C ALA A 171 7.58 -8.05 -8.29
N VAL A 172 6.49 -8.80 -8.54
CA VAL A 172 6.52 -10.16 -9.09
C VAL A 172 7.27 -10.21 -10.42
N LYS A 173 7.06 -9.23 -11.29
CA LYS A 173 7.73 -9.16 -12.59
C LYS A 173 9.25 -9.00 -12.42
N ILE A 174 9.69 -8.10 -11.55
CA ILE A 174 11.12 -7.92 -11.26
C ILE A 174 11.72 -9.21 -10.65
N LEU A 175 11.05 -9.80 -9.66
CA LEU A 175 11.47 -11.05 -9.02
C LEU A 175 11.69 -12.19 -10.03
N LYS A 176 10.71 -12.42 -10.92
CA LYS A 176 10.78 -13.51 -11.91
C LYS A 176 11.80 -13.26 -13.00
N THR A 177 12.00 -12.00 -13.40
CA THR A 177 12.94 -11.65 -14.47
C THR A 177 14.39 -11.61 -13.98
N TYR A 178 14.65 -11.03 -12.81
CA TYR A 178 16.03 -10.74 -12.35
C TYR A 178 16.51 -11.63 -11.20
N TYR A 179 15.58 -12.26 -10.47
CA TYR A 179 15.92 -13.16 -9.35
C TYR A 179 15.41 -14.60 -9.50
N PRO A 180 15.32 -15.20 -10.73
CA PRO A 180 14.79 -16.56 -10.89
C PRO A 180 15.60 -17.62 -10.10
N HIS A 181 16.90 -17.39 -9.94
CA HIS A 181 17.82 -18.28 -9.21
C HIS A 181 17.59 -18.30 -7.69
N ARG A 182 16.90 -17.27 -7.15
CA ARG A 182 16.58 -17.14 -5.71
C ARG A 182 15.13 -17.44 -5.36
N LEU A 183 14.25 -17.70 -6.33
CA LEU A 183 12.82 -17.92 -6.05
C LEU A 183 12.54 -19.09 -5.08
N LYS A 184 13.45 -20.08 -5.01
CA LYS A 184 13.39 -21.16 -4.00
C LYS A 184 13.51 -20.68 -2.55
N GLU A 185 14.06 -19.49 -2.33
CA GLU A 185 14.20 -18.85 -1.01
C GLU A 185 12.94 -18.05 -0.63
N ALA A 186 12.05 -17.77 -1.60
CA ALA A 186 10.96 -16.81 -1.42
C ALA A 186 10.01 -17.19 -0.28
N GLU A 187 9.65 -18.46 -0.16
CA GLU A 187 8.77 -18.93 0.92
C GLU A 187 9.37 -18.63 2.31
N GLY A 188 10.66 -18.89 2.51
CA GLY A 188 11.33 -18.64 3.78
C GLY A 188 11.37 -17.15 4.14
N VAL A 189 11.61 -16.29 3.14
CA VAL A 189 11.61 -14.83 3.34
C VAL A 189 10.20 -14.31 3.61
N LEU A 190 9.19 -14.82 2.90
CA LEU A 190 7.78 -14.44 3.11
C LEU A 190 7.26 -14.88 4.48
N ARG A 191 7.73 -16.03 5.01
CA ARG A 191 7.46 -16.44 6.40
C ARG A 191 8.07 -15.47 7.40
N LEU A 192 9.32 -15.06 7.20
CA LEU A 192 9.96 -14.05 8.04
C LEU A 192 9.21 -12.71 8.02
N ILE A 193 8.71 -12.29 6.85
CA ILE A 193 7.89 -11.08 6.71
C ILE A 193 6.59 -11.24 7.52
N ALA A 194 5.86 -12.34 7.32
CA ALA A 194 4.60 -12.57 8.03
C ALA A 194 4.78 -12.71 9.56
N ASP A 195 5.93 -13.21 10.03
CA ASP A 195 6.24 -13.33 11.46
C ASP A 195 6.53 -11.98 12.13
N LEU A 196 6.73 -10.91 11.36
CA LEU A 196 6.92 -9.54 11.88
C LEU A 196 5.61 -8.74 11.93
N GLU A 197 4.53 -9.26 11.33
CA GLU A 197 3.18 -8.77 11.57
C GLU A 197 2.79 -9.09 13.03
N GLY A 198 2.00 -8.23 13.67
CA GLY A 198 1.49 -8.41 15.04
C GLY A 198 2.17 -7.54 16.09
N ASP A 199 3.27 -6.85 15.74
CA ASP A 199 3.96 -5.91 16.63
C ASP A 199 3.33 -4.50 16.57
N ASP A 200 3.63 -3.65 17.56
CA ASP A 200 3.18 -2.25 17.57
C ASP A 200 3.64 -1.54 16.28
N TYR A 201 2.69 -0.98 15.52
CA TYR A 201 2.98 -0.29 14.26
C TYR A 201 4.00 0.86 14.44
N LYS A 202 5.12 0.77 13.72
CA LYS A 202 6.28 1.67 13.90
C LYS A 202 6.35 2.80 12.89
N ASN A 203 5.24 3.17 12.26
CA ASN A 203 5.15 4.23 11.25
C ASN A 203 6.05 3.96 10.02
N THR A 204 6.31 2.68 9.74
CA THR A 204 7.26 2.24 8.72
C THR A 204 6.67 2.13 7.33
N PHE A 205 5.39 2.48 7.15
CA PHE A 205 4.50 1.97 6.09
C PHE A 205 4.23 0.47 6.26
N LEU A 206 5.31 -0.32 6.36
CA LEU A 206 5.30 -1.77 6.53
C LEU A 206 4.62 -2.23 7.83
N PHE A 207 3.99 -3.40 7.75
CA PHE A 207 3.44 -4.15 8.89
C PHE A 207 2.34 -3.36 9.63
N ASP A 208 1.45 -2.72 8.89
CA ASP A 208 0.28 -2.01 9.40
C ASP A 208 -1.00 -2.88 9.43
N HIS A 209 -0.86 -4.17 9.08
CA HIS A 209 -1.94 -5.12 8.84
C HIS A 209 -2.76 -5.55 10.07
N ASP A 210 -2.41 -5.06 11.26
CA ASP A 210 -3.14 -5.29 12.52
C ASP A 210 -4.04 -4.11 12.92
N GLY A 211 -4.07 -3.06 12.10
CA GLY A 211 -4.92 -1.91 12.33
C GLY A 211 -6.42 -2.23 12.21
N PRO A 212 -7.30 -1.36 12.76
CA PRO A 212 -8.75 -1.55 12.72
C PRO A 212 -9.34 -1.56 11.29
N HIS A 213 -8.53 -1.24 10.28
CA HIS A 213 -8.88 -1.23 8.87
C HIS A 213 -8.69 -2.57 8.15
N PHE A 214 -7.92 -3.48 8.75
CA PHE A 214 -7.68 -4.81 8.19
C PHE A 214 -8.74 -5.81 8.64
N LEU A 215 -9.65 -6.16 7.73
CA LEU A 215 -10.76 -7.10 7.96
C LEU A 215 -10.41 -8.57 7.61
N LEU A 216 -9.13 -8.87 7.37
CA LEU A 216 -8.68 -10.23 7.08
C LEU A 216 -8.44 -10.99 8.38
N ASN A 217 -8.97 -12.21 8.46
CA ASN A 217 -8.68 -13.08 9.60
C ASN A 217 -7.41 -13.92 9.35
N SER A 218 -6.96 -14.66 10.37
CA SER A 218 -5.78 -15.51 10.30
C SER A 218 -5.85 -16.64 9.26
N GLU A 219 -7.04 -16.99 8.76
CA GLU A 219 -7.23 -17.96 7.66
C GLU A 219 -7.11 -17.31 6.27
N GLU A 220 -7.09 -15.97 6.20
CA GLU A 220 -7.00 -15.20 4.95
C GLU A 220 -5.65 -14.49 4.79
N MET A 221 -4.88 -14.43 5.88
CA MET A 221 -3.55 -13.86 6.03
C MET A 221 -2.48 -14.93 6.32
N GLY A 222 -1.22 -14.51 6.46
CA GLY A 222 -0.12 -15.40 6.80
C GLY A 222 0.10 -16.48 5.72
N ASN A 223 -0.04 -17.76 6.09
CA ASN A 223 0.28 -18.89 5.22
C ASN A 223 -0.47 -18.87 3.88
N VAL A 224 -1.73 -18.45 3.85
CA VAL A 224 -2.52 -18.44 2.61
C VAL A 224 -1.95 -17.44 1.60
N VAL A 225 -1.64 -16.23 2.06
CA VAL A 225 -0.98 -15.20 1.21
C VAL A 225 0.37 -15.70 0.73
N ILE A 226 1.17 -16.30 1.61
CA ILE A 226 2.49 -16.84 1.26
C ILE A 226 2.36 -17.90 0.15
N GLU A 227 1.46 -18.87 0.30
CA GLU A 227 1.25 -19.94 -0.68
C GLU A 227 0.79 -19.41 -2.04
N GLU A 228 -0.09 -18.41 -2.05
CA GLU A 228 -0.56 -17.77 -3.28
C GLU A 228 0.56 -17.01 -4.00
N ILE A 229 1.36 -16.22 -3.28
CA ILE A 229 2.51 -15.50 -3.84
C ILE A 229 3.54 -16.48 -4.39
N VAL A 230 3.91 -17.51 -3.61
CA VAL A 230 4.85 -18.56 -4.05
C VAL A 230 4.34 -19.27 -5.30
N THR A 231 3.04 -19.57 -5.35
CA THR A 231 2.40 -20.16 -6.53
C THR A 231 2.50 -19.23 -7.75
N ILE A 232 2.28 -17.93 -7.58
CA ILE A 232 2.39 -16.93 -8.66
C ILE A 232 3.84 -16.80 -9.15
N LEU A 233 4.82 -16.83 -8.24
CA LEU A 233 6.25 -16.78 -8.56
C LEU A 233 6.66 -18.03 -9.36
N ASN A 234 6.16 -19.21 -8.99
CA ASN A 234 6.50 -20.49 -9.62
C ASN A 234 5.74 -20.78 -10.93
N LYS A 235 4.61 -20.12 -11.19
CA LYS A 235 3.92 -20.24 -12.48
C LYS A 235 4.85 -19.78 -13.61
N ARG A 236 5.07 -20.61 -14.62
CA ARG A 236 5.81 -20.20 -15.83
C ARG A 236 5.08 -19.02 -16.47
N GLN A 237 5.81 -17.98 -16.89
CA GLN A 237 5.20 -16.96 -17.76
C GLN A 237 4.75 -17.67 -19.06
N PRO A 238 3.53 -17.42 -19.55
CA PRO A 238 3.08 -17.96 -20.83
C PRO A 238 3.96 -17.51 -21.99
#